data_AF-A0A537UUH6-F1
#
_entry.id   AF-A0A537UUH6-F1
#
_cell.length_a   1.000
_cell.length_b   1.000
_cell.length_c   1.000
_cell.angle_alpha   90.00
_cell.angle_beta   90.00
_cell.angle_gamma   90.00
#
_symmetry.space_group_name_H-M   'P 1'
#
loop_
_entity.id
_entity.type
_entity.pdbx_description
1 polymer ?
#
loop_
_entity_poly.entity_id
_entity_poly.type
_entity_poly.pdbx_seq_one_letter_code
_entity_poly.pdbx_strand_id
1 'polypeptide(L)' 'MLGLMQDWPLLCHRIIEHAATVHGTQEIVTRSVEGPIHRTNYAEIRDRALKVSQRLDR' A
#
# COMPACT_ATOMS: atom_id res chain seq x y z
N MET A 1 -19.35 -23.65 20.00
CA MET A 1 -18.01 -24.11 19.55
C MET A 1 -17.65 -23.30 18.32
N LEU A 2 -16.50 -22.61 18.33
CA LEU A 2 -16.00 -21.84 17.18
C LEU A 2 -15.10 -22.72 16.30
N GLY A 3 -14.93 -22.37 15.02
CA GLY A 3 -14.08 -23.11 14.09
C GLY A 3 -12.58 -22.94 14.37
N LEU A 4 -11.76 -23.91 13.94
CA LEU A 4 -10.29 -23.90 14.09
C LEU A 4 -9.56 -23.18 12.94
N MET A 5 -10.24 -22.26 12.26
CA MET A 5 -9.65 -21.52 11.15
C MET A 5 -8.79 -20.37 11.66
N GLN A 6 -7.87 -19.91 10.81
CA GLN A 6 -7.04 -18.76 11.14
C GLN A 6 -7.91 -17.51 11.23
N ASP A 7 -7.71 -16.74 12.29
CA ASP A 7 -8.38 -15.45 12.46
C ASP A 7 -7.58 -14.36 11.75
N TRP A 8 -8.10 -13.89 10.62
CA TRP A 8 -7.49 -12.86 9.78
C TRP A 8 -8.45 -11.68 9.59
N PRO A 9 -8.17 -10.52 10.19
CA PRO A 9 -9.02 -9.35 10.01
C PRO A 9 -8.88 -8.76 8.60
N LEU A 10 -10.00 -8.31 8.05
CA LEU A 10 -10.08 -7.67 6.73
C LEU A 10 -9.72 -6.18 6.84
N LEU A 11 -8.43 -5.89 6.79
CA LEU A 11 -7.90 -4.52 6.96
C LEU A 11 -7.39 -3.96 5.64
N CYS A 12 -7.69 -2.69 5.34
CA CYS A 12 -7.26 -2.06 4.08
C CYS A 12 -5.74 -2.06 3.88
N HIS A 13 -4.95 -1.86 4.94
CA HIS A 13 -3.49 -1.82 4.82
C HIS A 13 -2.88 -3.17 4.40
N ARG A 14 -3.59 -4.29 4.64
CA ARG A 14 -3.14 -5.63 4.22
C ARG A 14 -3.09 -5.76 2.70
N ILE A 15 -3.95 -5.01 1.99
CA ILE A 15 -3.97 -4.98 0.52
C ILE A 15 -2.67 -4.35 0.00
N ILE A 16 -2.25 -3.21 0.55
CA ILE A 16 -1.03 -2.53 0.09
C ILE A 16 0.25 -3.26 0.53
N GLU A 17 0.22 -3.96 1.67
CA GLU A 17 1.30 -4.87 2.09
C GLU A 17 1.48 -6.03 1.09
N HIS A 18 0.37 -6.66 0.69
CA HIS A 18 0.41 -7.73 -0.32
C HIS A 18 0.94 -7.21 -1.66
N ALA A 19 0.43 -6.06 -2.13
CA ALA A 19 0.87 -5.47 -3.39
C ALA A 19 2.37 -5.13 -3.38
N ALA A 20 2.91 -4.58 -2.29
CA ALA A 20 4.33 -4.30 -2.17
C ALA A 20 5.19 -5.57 -2.11
N THR A 21 4.70 -6.64 -1.46
CA THR A 21 5.44 -7.89 -1.29
C THR A 21 5.48 -8.72 -2.58
N VAL A 22 4.34 -8.84 -3.27
CA VAL A 22 4.20 -9.73 -4.43
C VAL A 22 4.42 -8.99 -5.76
N HIS A 23 4.03 -7.72 -5.83
CA HIS A 23 4.06 -6.89 -7.03
C HIS A 23 4.90 -5.62 -6.85
N GLY A 24 5.91 -5.67 -5.97
CA GLY A 24 6.64 -4.48 -5.54
C GLY A 24 7.21 -3.63 -6.68
N THR A 25 7.66 -4.24 -7.77
CA THR A 25 8.25 -3.56 -8.93
C THR A 25 7.23 -3.17 -10.01
N GLN A 26 5.95 -3.52 -9.85
CA GLN A 26 4.92 -3.20 -10.84
C GLN A 26 4.71 -1.69 -10.91
N GLU A 27 4.86 -1.13 -12.11
CA GLU A 27 4.82 0.30 -12.34
C GLU A 27 3.41 0.87 -12.14
N ILE A 28 3.35 2.03 -11.49
CA ILE A 28 2.16 2.85 -11.35
C ILE A 28 2.47 4.22 -11.94
N VAL A 29 1.69 4.58 -12.96
CA VAL A 29 1.84 5.83 -13.71
C VAL A 29 0.70 6.78 -13.34
N THR A 30 1.04 8.01 -12.98
CA THR A 30 0.07 9.03 -12.61
C THR A 30 0.40 10.32 -13.35
N ARG A 31 -0.60 10.96 -13.97
CA ARG A 31 -0.46 12.33 -14.45
C ARG A 31 -0.73 13.27 -13.28
N SER A 32 0.29 14.01 -12.87
CA SER A 32 0.17 15.01 -11.80
C SER A 32 -0.73 16.17 -12.24
N VAL A 33 -1.30 16.89 -11.27
CA VAL A 33 -2.19 18.04 -11.55
C VAL A 33 -1.41 19.22 -12.16
N GLU A 34 -0.10 19.26 -11.90
CA GLU A 34 0.85 20.22 -12.46
C GLU A 34 1.21 19.89 -13.93
N GLY A 35 0.83 18.72 -14.44
CA GLY A 35 1.06 18.28 -15.82
C GLY A 35 2.07 17.14 -16.01
N PRO A 36 3.21 17.08 -15.30
CA PRO A 36 4.18 15.99 -15.45
C PRO A 36 3.62 14.58 -15.21
N ILE A 37 4.15 13.60 -15.93
CA ILE A 37 3.91 12.17 -15.66
C ILE A 37 4.86 11.71 -14.55
N HIS A 38 4.29 11.28 -13.43
CA HIS A 38 4.99 10.64 -12.33
C HIS A 38 4.89 9.11 -12.46
N ARG A 39 6.01 8.43 -12.25
CA ARG A 39 6.12 6.97 -12.27
C ARG A 39 6.66 6.51 -10.93
N THR A 40 6.07 5.45 -10.39
CA THR A 40 6.45 4.83 -9.11
C THR A 40 6.07 3.36 -9.16
N ASN A 41 6.12 2.64 -8.03
CA ASN A 41 5.73 1.25 -7.92
C ASN A 41 5.08 0.95 -6.55
N TYR A 42 4.56 -0.26 -6.37
CA TYR A 42 3.87 -0.62 -5.12
C TYR A 42 4.79 -0.59 -3.88
N ALA A 43 6.07 -0.92 -4.02
CA ALA A 43 7.01 -0.86 -2.90
C ALA A 43 7.18 0.58 -2.39
N GLU A 44 7.41 1.53 -3.31
CA GLU A 44 7.56 2.96 -3.00
C GLU A 44 6.27 3.57 -2.43
N ILE A 45 5.11 3.21 -2.98
CA ILE A 45 3.82 3.67 -2.46
C ILE A 45 3.60 3.21 -1.03
N ARG A 46 3.89 1.94 -0.72
CA ARG A 46 3.76 1.40 0.64
C ARG A 46 4.65 2.16 1.63
N ASP A 47 5.90 2.42 1.26
CA ASP A 47 6.84 3.15 2.13
C ASP A 47 6.39 4.59 2.38
N ARG A 48 5.84 5.26 1.36
CA ARG A 48 5.26 6.59 1.49
C ARG A 48 3.99 6.58 2.35
N ALA A 49 3.11 5.60 2.17
CA ALA A 49 1.87 5.47 2.93
C ALA A 49 2.15 5.35 4.44
N LEU A 50 3.15 4.57 4.83
CA LEU A 50 3.54 4.46 6.25
C LEU A 50 4.14 5.74 6.82
N LYS A 51 4.97 6.44 6.05
CA LYS A 51 5.51 7.74 6.47
C LYS A 51 4.39 8.74 6.72
N VAL A 52 3.38 8.79 5.85
CA VAL A 52 2.21 9.67 6.03
C VAL A 52 1.38 9.23 7.23
N SER A 53 1.09 7.93 7.38
CA SER A 53 0.33 7.41 8.52
C SER A 53 0.97 7.77 9.86
N GLN A 54 2.29 7.56 10.00
CA GLN A 54 3.03 7.92 11.22
C GLN A 54 3.01 9.43 11.53
N ARG A 55 2.88 10.27 10.50
CA ARG A 55 2.82 11.73 10.64
C ARG A 55 1.42 12.26 10.92
N LEU A 56 0.38 11.50 10.60
CA LEU A 56 -1.01 11.85 10.92
C LEU A 56 -1.44 11.36 12.30
N ASP A 57 -0.80 10.30 12.81
CA ASP A 57 -1.06 9.74 14.14
C ASP A 57 -0.38 10.51 15.29
N ARG A 58 0.64 11.32 14.97
CA ARG A 58 1.35 12.20 15.91
C ARG A 58 0.93 13.64 15.74
#